data_AF-A0A5D2G034-F1
#
_entry.id   AF-A0A5D2G034-F1
#
_cell.length_a   1.000
_cell.length_b   1.000
_cell.length_c   1.000
_cell.angle_alpha   90.00
_cell.angle_beta   90.00
_cell.angle_gamma   90.00
#
_symmetry.space_group_name_H-M   'P 1'
#
loop_
_entity.id
_entity.type
_entity.pdbx_description
1 polymer ?
#
loop_
_entity_poly.entity_id
_entity_poly.type
_entity_poly.pdbx_seq_one_letter_code
_entity_poly.pdbx_strand_id
1 'polypeptide(L)'
;MNRGLPQLDVAVMSSATVKDLKLAIKKKVIELEQSKMCHRHISWRHVWANFCLAHHNEKLLDDDAALHDFGVRNNSQIHMPMNYGNPSSRENTARHARLSSMG
;
A
#
# COMPACT_ATOMS: atom_id res chain seq x y z
N MET A 1 -12.48 -21.50 6.15
CA MET A 1 -11.17 -21.44 5.44
C MET A 1 -10.53 -20.10 5.76
N ASN A 2 -9.61 -20.08 6.73
CA ASN A 2 -8.79 -18.89 7.00
C ASN A 2 -7.89 -18.66 5.78
N ARG A 3 -8.31 -17.82 4.83
CA ARG A 3 -7.39 -17.31 3.82
C ARG A 3 -6.49 -16.31 4.53
N GLY A 4 -5.45 -16.83 5.19
CA GLY A 4 -4.37 -16.00 5.73
C GLY A 4 -3.88 -15.09 4.61
N LEU A 5 -3.76 -13.80 4.91
CA LEU A 5 -3.19 -12.85 3.98
C LEU A 5 -1.80 -13.35 3.55
N PRO A 6 -1.41 -13.18 2.28
CA PRO A 6 -0.10 -13.63 1.82
C PRO A 6 0.99 -12.91 2.63
N GLN A 7 1.81 -13.68 3.35
CA GLN A 7 3.03 -13.19 3.98
C GLN A 7 4.11 -13.05 2.90
N LEU A 8 4.80 -11.92 2.90
CA LEU A 8 5.81 -11.59 1.92
C LEU A 8 7.14 -11.32 2.62
N ASP A 9 8.12 -12.16 2.38
CA ASP A 9 9.48 -11.93 2.85
C ASP A 9 10.22 -11.03 1.87
N VAL A 10 10.59 -9.84 2.34
CA VAL A 10 11.34 -8.84 1.57
C VAL A 10 12.68 -8.55 2.25
N ALA A 11 13.76 -8.59 1.48
CA ALA A 11 15.09 -8.20 1.93
C ALA A 11 15.36 -6.75 1.57
N VAL A 12 15.72 -5.94 2.56
CA VAL A 12 16.13 -4.54 2.41
C VAL A 12 17.43 -4.29 3.16
N MET A 13 18.16 -3.24 2.79
CA MET A 13 19.38 -2.85 3.50
C MET A 13 19.04 -2.31 4.90
N SER A 14 19.97 -2.41 5.85
CA SER A 14 19.80 -1.84 7.19
C SER A 14 19.69 -0.31 7.20
N SER A 15 20.24 0.34 6.17
CA SER A 15 20.13 1.78 5.91
C SER A 15 19.00 2.13 4.95
N ALA A 16 18.08 1.20 4.67
CA ALA A 16 17.00 1.43 3.72
C ALA A 16 15.95 2.40 4.27
N THR A 17 15.31 3.10 3.35
CA THR A 17 14.21 4.02 3.61
C THR A 17 12.85 3.34 3.44
N VAL A 18 11.77 4.00 3.85
CA VAL A 18 10.40 3.54 3.58
C VAL A 18 10.16 3.36 2.07
N LYS A 19 10.71 4.24 1.25
CA LYS A 19 10.66 4.14 -0.21
C LYS A 19 11.32 2.86 -0.73
N ASP A 20 12.48 2.50 -0.21
CA ASP A 20 13.17 1.26 -0.57
C ASP A 20 12.36 0.02 -0.20
N LEU A 21 11.70 0.05 0.96
CA LEU A 21 10.78 -1.00 1.39
C LEU A 21 9.57 -1.12 0.46
N LYS A 22 8.91 -0.01 0.11
CA LYS A 22 7.82 0.00 -0.89
C LYS A 22 8.29 -0.56 -2.23
N LEU A 23 9.51 -0.23 -2.65
CA LEU A 23 10.10 -0.74 -3.88
C LEU A 23 10.39 -2.25 -3.81
N ALA A 24 10.90 -2.73 -2.67
CA ALA A 24 11.17 -4.15 -2.45
C ALA A 24 9.88 -4.98 -2.46
N ILE A 25 8.82 -4.51 -1.80
CA ILE A 25 7.48 -5.13 -1.85
C ILE A 25 6.97 -5.15 -3.29
N LYS A 26 7.07 -4.03 -4.01
CA LYS A 26 6.68 -3.94 -5.41
C LYS A 26 7.39 -4.97 -6.28
N LYS A 27 8.72 -5.06 -6.18
CA LYS A 27 9.53 -6.03 -6.92
C LYS A 27 9.11 -7.47 -6.60
N LYS A 28 8.98 -7.80 -5.31
CA LYS A 28 8.66 -9.17 -4.89
C LYS A 28 7.25 -9.60 -5.32
N VAL A 29 6.27 -8.71 -5.24
CA VAL A 29 4.91 -9.01 -5.75
C VAL A 29 4.90 -9.15 -7.26
N ILE A 30 5.62 -8.29 -8.00
CA ILE A 30 5.74 -8.41 -9.46
C ILE A 30 6.42 -9.74 -9.84
N GLU A 31 7.44 -10.18 -9.11
CA GLU A 31 8.08 -11.49 -9.28
C GLU A 31 7.07 -12.64 -9.05
N LEU A 32 6.36 -12.62 -7.93
CA LEU A 32 5.35 -13.65 -7.59
C LEU A 32 4.19 -13.71 -8.60
N GLU A 33 3.72 -12.56 -9.08
CA GLU A 33 2.61 -12.48 -10.03
C GLU A 33 3.07 -12.82 -11.46
N GLN A 34 4.31 -12.47 -11.86
CA GLN A 34 4.90 -12.94 -13.12
C GLN A 34 5.01 -14.47 -13.15
N SER A 35 5.41 -15.10 -12.03
CA SER A 35 5.42 -16.56 -11.93
C SER A 35 4.04 -17.19 -12.11
N LYS A 36 2.97 -16.42 -11.92
CA LYS A 36 1.57 -16.85 -12.07
C LYS A 36 0.98 -16.51 -13.45
N MET A 37 1.79 -16.43 -14.51
CA MET A 37 1.36 -16.48 -15.93
C MET A 37 0.13 -15.61 -16.32
N CYS A 38 -0.20 -14.58 -15.53
CA CYS A 38 -1.40 -13.79 -15.67
C CYS A 38 -0.94 -12.35 -15.81
N HIS A 39 -1.11 -11.79 -17.01
CA HIS A 39 -0.76 -10.42 -17.39
C HIS A 39 -1.65 -9.37 -16.69
N ARG A 40 -1.82 -9.46 -15.37
CA ARG A 40 -2.53 -8.47 -14.57
C ARG A 40 -1.54 -7.37 -14.18
N HIS A 41 -1.82 -6.17 -14.64
CA HIS A 41 -1.05 -4.98 -14.27
C HIS A 41 -1.50 -4.48 -12.90
N ILE A 42 -0.60 -4.54 -11.92
CA ILE A 42 -0.88 -4.00 -10.57
C ILE A 42 -0.70 -2.49 -10.59
N SER A 43 -1.78 -1.78 -10.26
CA SER A 43 -1.75 -0.33 -10.08
C SER A 43 -1.14 0.04 -8.73
N TRP A 44 0.18 0.05 -8.64
CA TRP A 44 0.91 0.41 -7.41
C TRP A 44 0.54 1.78 -6.85
N ARG A 45 0.19 2.75 -7.70
CA ARG A 45 -0.33 4.05 -7.26
C ARG A 45 -1.60 3.90 -6.43
N HIS A 46 -2.51 3.00 -6.83
CA HIS A 46 -3.72 2.71 -6.05
C HIS A 46 -3.40 1.95 -4.78
N VAL A 47 -2.46 1.00 -4.81
CA VAL A 47 -2.03 0.27 -3.62
C VAL A 47 -1.54 1.25 -2.56
N TRP A 48 -0.58 2.11 -2.88
CA TRP A 48 -0.05 3.05 -1.88
C TRP A 48 -1.01 4.17 -1.50
N ALA A 49 -2.03 4.46 -2.30
CA ALA A 49 -3.09 5.40 -1.95
C ALA A 49 -4.16 4.80 -1.00
N ASN A 50 -4.35 3.48 -1.03
CA ASN A 50 -5.38 2.78 -0.22
C ASN A 50 -4.78 1.96 0.92
N PHE A 51 -3.48 1.72 0.92
CA PHE A 51 -2.77 0.94 1.93
C PHE A 51 -1.59 1.75 2.45
N CYS A 52 -1.41 1.71 3.76
CA CYS A 52 -0.27 2.28 4.43
C CYS A 52 0.55 1.15 5.04
N LEU A 53 1.88 1.27 5.00
CA LEU A 53 2.75 0.39 5.78
C LEU A 53 2.70 0.83 7.24
N ALA A 54 2.57 -0.12 8.15
CA ALA A 54 2.55 0.14 9.59
C ALA A 54 3.41 -0.86 10.35
N HIS A 55 4.19 -0.36 11.30
CA HIS A 55 5.04 -1.13 12.20
C HIS A 55 4.76 -0.70 13.63
N HIS A 56 4.41 -1.63 14.52
CA HIS A 56 4.15 -1.35 15.95
C HIS A 56 3.27 -0.11 16.21
N ASN A 57 2.17 0.03 15.46
CA ASN A 57 1.21 1.14 15.55
C ASN A 57 1.69 2.48 14.95
N GLU A 58 2.88 2.52 14.36
CA GLU A 58 3.42 3.66 13.64
C GLU A 58 3.25 3.50 12.12
N LYS A 59 2.78 4.56 11.46
CA LYS A 59 2.52 4.55 10.02
C LYS A 59 3.74 5.09 9.29
N LEU A 60 4.30 4.28 8.38
CA LEU A 60 5.44 4.64 7.54
C LEU A 60 4.94 5.47 6.35
N LEU A 61 4.68 6.76 6.60
CA LEU A 61 4.14 7.70 5.62
C LEU A 61 5.24 8.45 4.86
N ASP A 62 6.34 8.75 5.54
CA ASP A 62 7.49 9.46 4.98
C ASP A 62 8.35 8.49 4.17
N ASP A 63 8.54 8.77 2.88
CA ASP A 63 9.29 7.92 1.96
C ASP A 63 10.81 8.00 2.19
N ASP A 64 11.32 9.14 2.65
CA ASP A 64 12.75 9.42 2.86
C ASP A 64 13.21 9.03 4.27
N ALA A 65 12.28 8.80 5.18
CA ALA A 65 12.59 8.35 6.53
C ALA A 65 13.22 6.94 6.53
N ALA A 66 14.24 6.77 7.37
CA ALA A 66 14.96 5.52 7.51
C ALA A 66 14.11 4.50 8.29
N LEU A 67 14.08 3.25 7.84
CA LEU A 67 13.30 2.19 8.48
C LEU A 67 13.68 1.98 9.96
N HIS A 68 14.96 2.12 10.28
CA HIS A 68 15.45 1.96 11.65
C HIS A 68 14.90 3.01 12.62
N ASP A 69 14.47 4.17 12.13
CA ASP A 69 13.91 5.26 12.95
C ASP A 69 12.56 4.84 13.56
N PHE A 70 11.76 4.12 12.75
CA PHE A 70 10.51 3.49 13.16
C PHE A 70 10.70 2.15 13.93
N GLY A 71 11.94 1.84 14.31
CA GLY A 71 12.29 0.59 14.98
C GLY A 71 12.21 -0.66 14.09
N VAL A 72 12.08 -0.51 12.77
CA VAL A 72 12.09 -1.65 11.83
C VAL A 72 13.50 -2.22 11.76
N ARG A 73 13.65 -3.49 12.12
CA ARG A 73 14.90 -4.23 12.13
C ARG A 73 14.77 -5.52 11.31
N ASN A 74 15.88 -6.26 11.22
CA ASN A 74 15.86 -7.59 10.59
C ASN A 74 14.82 -8.48 11.29
N ASN A 75 13.97 -9.15 10.49
CA ASN A 75 12.84 -9.97 10.95
C ASN A 75 11.66 -9.20 11.59
N SER A 76 11.60 -7.87 11.44
CA SER A 76 10.41 -7.10 11.81
C SER A 76 9.22 -7.45 10.92
N GLN A 77 8.05 -7.64 11.53
CA GLN A 77 6.79 -7.79 10.79
C GLN A 77 6.17 -6.43 10.53
N ILE A 78 5.96 -6.13 9.25
CA ILE A 78 5.29 -4.91 8.80
C ILE A 78 3.90 -5.30 8.31
N HIS A 79 2.88 -4.64 8.86
CA HIS A 79 1.51 -4.87 8.48
C HIS A 79 1.08 -3.83 7.44
N MET A 80 0.34 -4.26 6.42
CA MET A 80 -0.38 -3.37 5.51
C MET A 80 -1.87 -3.39 5.86
N PRO A 81 -2.33 -2.62 6.86
CA PRO A 81 -3.75 -2.47 7.09
C PRO A 81 -4.42 -1.90 5.85
N MET A 82 -5.52 -2.52 5.42
CA MET A 82 -6.40 -1.92 4.42
C MET A 82 -6.96 -0.64 5.02
N ASN A 83 -6.74 0.50 4.38
CA ASN A 83 -7.34 1.75 4.84
C ASN A 83 -8.83 1.72 4.48
N TYR A 84 -9.70 1.29 5.41
CA TYR A 84 -11.14 1.36 5.24
C TYR A 84 -11.70 2.81 5.19
N GLY A 85 -10.82 3.82 5.29
CA GLY A 85 -11.20 5.23 5.25
C GLY A 85 -10.30 6.04 4.33
N ASN A 86 -10.51 5.96 3.02
CA ASN A 86 -10.11 7.03 2.11
C ASN A 86 -11.36 7.72 1.54
N PRO A 87 -11.78 8.89 2.07
CA PRO A 87 -12.90 9.65 1.51
C PRO A 87 -12.61 10.16 0.08
N SER A 88 -11.37 10.11 -0.40
CA SER A 88 -10.99 10.59 -1.73
C SER A 88 -11.52 9.72 -2.89
N SER A 89 -12.11 8.54 -2.61
CA SER A 89 -12.81 7.75 -3.63
C SER A 89 -14.28 8.16 -3.82
N ARG A 90 -14.78 9.15 -3.05
CA ARG A 90 -16.17 9.64 -3.15
C ARG A 90 -16.37 10.89 -4.01
N GLU A 91 -15.30 11.43 -4.60
CA GLU A 91 -15.40 12.66 -5.40
C GLU A 91 -15.12 12.41 -6.88
N ASN A 92 -15.98 11.62 -7.54
CA ASN A 92 -16.21 11.79 -8.98
C ASN A 92 -17.55 11.21 -9.47
N THR A 93 -18.64 11.47 -8.74
CA THR A 93 -20.01 11.25 -9.24
C THR A 93 -20.97 12.38 -8.91
N ALA A 94 -20.45 13.62 -8.84
CA ALA A 94 -21.27 14.84 -8.86
C ALA A 94 -21.11 15.56 -10.19
N ARG A 95 -21.38 14.85 -11.29
CA ARG A 95 -21.69 15.47 -12.58
C ARG A 95 -23.03 14.92 -13.02
N HIS A 96 -24.09 15.61 -12.64
CA HIS A 96 -25.18 16.00 -13.52
C HIS A 96 -26.07 16.96 -12.73
N ALA A 97 -25.87 18.24 -13.00
CA ALA A 97 -26.82 19.27 -12.66
C ALA A 97 -28.18 18.95 -13.30
N ARG A 98 -29.26 19.12 -12.55
CA ARG A 98 -30.45 19.78 -13.06
C ARG A 98 -31.20 20.42 -11.89
N LEU A 99 -31.06 21.75 -11.82
CA LEU A 99 -32.08 22.62 -11.27
C LEU A 99 -33.32 22.49 -12.16
N SER A 100 -34.47 22.28 -11.52
CA SER A 100 -35.76 22.76 -12.02
C SER A 100 -36.58 23.22 -10.82
N SER A 101 -36.58 24.54 -10.61
CA SER A 101 -37.69 25.24 -9.97
C SER A 101 -38.82 25.36 -11.00
N MET A 102 -40.05 25.14 -10.55
CA MET A 102 -41.34 25.66 -11.04
C MET A 102 -42.36 24.94 -10.16
N GLY A 103 -43.15 25.63 -9.33
CA GLY A 103 -44.05 26.72 -9.68
C GLY A 103 -45.45 26.20 -9.37
#